data_AF-A0A952C4S3-F1
#
_entry.id   AF-A0A952C4S3-F1
#
_cell.length_a   1.000
_cell.length_b   1.000
_cell.length_c   1.000
_cell.angle_alpha   90.00
_cell.angle_beta   90.00
_cell.angle_gamma   90.00
#
_symmetry.space_group_name_H-M   'P 1'
#
loop_
_entity.id
_entity.type
_entity.pdbx_description
1 polymer ?
#
loop_
_entity_poly.entity_id
_entity_poly.type
_entity_poly.pdbx_seq_one_letter_code
_entity_poly.pdbx_strand_id
1 'polypeptide(L)'
;MNLLPLLHPASVHFPIALLLLGSALGLVHISGRWPWDLRRTVWILLVAGWVGAAVAVLTGLLAQAPLAPDAPYRGVLNWHIGTGLAQLLLYGFLLYRGWLFTRGKARKRRAATNNPATDLLDDRGARTWLVVVLVTGMAIIVATGWYGGQLVYEFGVNVQL
;
A
#
# COMPACT_ATOMS: atom_id res chain seq x y z
N MET A 1 -11.26 16.62 24.79
CA MET A 1 -10.01 15.91 24.42
C MET A 1 -9.95 15.86 22.90
N ASN A 2 -8.90 16.38 22.27
CA ASN A 2 -8.74 16.29 20.82
C ASN A 2 -8.28 14.86 20.47
N LEU A 3 -9.14 14.06 19.85
CA LEU A 3 -8.82 12.67 19.50
C LEU A 3 -7.99 12.55 18.22
N LEU A 4 -7.92 13.62 17.40
CA LEU A 4 -7.27 13.60 16.09
C LEU A 4 -5.81 13.11 16.13
N PRO A 5 -4.96 13.51 17.09
CA PRO A 5 -3.58 13.03 17.18
C PRO A 5 -3.46 11.51 17.44
N LEU A 6 -4.48 10.90 18.04
CA LEU A 6 -4.50 9.46 18.37
C LEU A 6 -5.04 8.60 17.22
N LEU A 7 -5.85 9.17 16.32
CA LEU A 7 -6.46 8.43 15.21
C LEU A 7 -5.44 7.98 14.18
N HIS A 8 -4.43 8.81 13.88
CA HIS A 8 -3.43 8.46 12.88
C HIS A 8 -2.57 7.26 13.33
N PRO A 9 -1.90 7.27 14.50
CA PRO A 9 -1.16 6.10 14.98
C PRO A 9 -2.01 4.84 15.14
N ALA A 10 -3.29 4.96 15.50
CA ALA A 10 -4.19 3.80 15.56
C ALA A 10 -4.49 3.20 14.17
N SER A 11 -4.66 4.06 13.16
CA SER A 11 -5.10 3.65 11.82
C SER A 11 -3.98 3.11 10.92
N VAL A 12 -2.70 3.30 11.25
CA VAL A 12 -1.58 2.84 10.40
C VAL A 12 -1.28 1.34 10.50
N HIS A 13 -1.56 0.70 11.63
CA HIS A 13 -1.13 -0.69 11.89
C HIS A 13 -1.80 -1.71 10.95
N PHE A 14 -3.12 -1.60 10.79
CA PHE A 14 -3.89 -2.49 9.92
C PHE A 14 -3.45 -2.42 8.44
N PRO A 15 -3.37 -1.25 7.79
CA PRO A 15 -2.94 -1.19 6.39
C PRO A 15 -1.49 -1.65 6.18
N ILE A 16 -0.58 -1.39 7.13
CA ILE A 16 0.80 -1.91 7.06
C ILE A 16 0.78 -3.44 6.99
N ALA A 17 0.12 -4.10 7.94
CA ALA A 17 0.08 -5.55 8.00
C ALA A 17 -0.60 -6.17 6.76
N LEU A 18 -1.74 -5.61 6.34
CA LEU A 18 -2.51 -6.12 5.20
C LEU A 18 -1.77 -5.95 3.88
N LEU A 19 -1.16 -4.79 3.62
CA LEU A 19 -0.41 -4.55 2.38
C LEU A 19 0.88 -5.37 2.32
N LEU A 20 1.61 -5.49 3.43
CA LEU A 20 2.81 -6.34 3.50
C LEU A 20 2.47 -7.82 3.29
N LEU A 21 1.45 -8.33 3.99
CA LEU A 21 1.03 -9.73 3.85
C LEU A 21 0.48 -10.01 2.45
N GLY A 22 -0.37 -9.11 1.92
CA GLY A 22 -0.89 -9.21 0.56
C GLY A 22 0.23 -9.22 -0.48
N SER A 23 1.23 -8.35 -0.35
CA SER A 23 2.41 -8.34 -1.23
C SER A 23 3.23 -9.63 -1.11
N ALA A 24 3.50 -10.08 0.11
CA ALA A 24 4.27 -11.31 0.34
C ALA A 24 3.56 -12.53 -0.26
N LEU A 25 2.26 -12.68 -0.03
CA LEU A 25 1.47 -13.77 -0.63
C LEU A 25 1.40 -13.64 -2.16
N GLY A 26 1.35 -12.42 -2.70
CA GLY A 26 1.42 -12.18 -4.14
C GLY A 26 2.73 -12.65 -4.75
N LEU A 27 3.86 -12.35 -4.10
CA LEU A 27 5.18 -12.84 -4.50
C LEU A 27 5.29 -14.37 -4.39
N VAL A 28 4.76 -14.96 -3.32
CA VAL A 28 4.70 -16.42 -3.15
C VAL A 28 3.88 -17.06 -4.26
N HIS A 29 2.70 -16.52 -4.59
CA HIS A 29 1.86 -16.99 -5.70
C HIS A 29 2.62 -16.93 -7.03
N ILE A 30 3.23 -15.79 -7.34
CA ILE A 30 4.02 -15.56 -8.56
C ILE A 30 5.24 -16.48 -8.66
N SER A 31 5.80 -16.93 -7.52
CA SER A 31 6.92 -17.87 -7.51
C SER A 31 6.54 -19.25 -8.06
N GLY A 32 5.25 -19.60 -8.06
CA GLY A 32 4.73 -20.91 -8.48
C GLY A 32 5.12 -22.06 -7.55
N ARG A 33 5.72 -21.77 -6.39
CA ARG A 33 6.21 -22.79 -5.44
C ARG A 33 5.14 -23.28 -4.46
N TRP A 34 3.97 -22.66 -4.44
CA TRP A 34 2.90 -22.98 -3.50
C TRP A 34 1.71 -23.60 -4.24
N PRO A 35 1.15 -24.74 -3.79
CA PRO A 35 0.11 -25.45 -4.51
C PRO A 35 -1.30 -24.86 -4.35
N TRP A 36 -1.52 -23.98 -3.37
CA TRP A 36 -2.83 -23.39 -3.10
C TRP A 36 -3.06 -22.12 -3.91
N ASP A 37 -4.32 -21.90 -4.32
CA ASP A 37 -4.74 -20.64 -4.95
C ASP A 37 -4.78 -19.51 -3.91
N LEU A 38 -3.81 -18.61 -3.98
CA LEU A 38 -3.70 -17.46 -3.08
C LEU A 38 -4.34 -16.19 -3.65
N ARG A 39 -4.80 -16.19 -4.92
CA ARG A 39 -5.20 -14.96 -5.64
C ARG A 39 -6.27 -14.16 -4.90
N ARG A 40 -7.33 -14.85 -4.48
CA ARG A 40 -8.46 -14.21 -3.76
C ARG A 40 -7.98 -13.57 -2.47
N THR A 41 -7.15 -14.28 -1.70
CA THR A 41 -6.59 -13.79 -0.45
C THR A 41 -5.70 -12.57 -0.69
N VAL A 42 -4.81 -12.63 -1.69
CA VAL A 42 -3.95 -11.50 -2.09
C VAL A 42 -4.80 -10.26 -2.39
N TRP A 43 -5.80 -10.38 -3.27
CA TRP A 43 -6.62 -9.22 -3.65
C TRP A 43 -7.43 -8.65 -2.48
N ILE A 44 -8.00 -9.50 -1.62
CA ILE A 44 -8.73 -9.04 -0.43
C ILE A 44 -7.81 -8.24 0.50
N LEU A 45 -6.62 -8.78 0.80
CA LEU A 45 -5.64 -8.12 1.65
C LEU A 45 -5.15 -6.79 1.05
N LEU A 46 -4.84 -6.78 -0.24
CA LEU A 46 -4.39 -5.56 -0.93
C LEU A 46 -5.48 -4.48 -0.97
N VAL A 47 -6.74 -4.85 -1.25
CA VAL A 47 -7.86 -3.90 -1.25
C VAL A 47 -8.14 -3.37 0.16
N ALA A 48 -8.25 -4.26 1.15
CA ALA A 48 -8.51 -3.86 2.53
C ALA A 48 -7.38 -2.98 3.08
N GLY A 49 -6.13 -3.36 2.80
CA GLY A 49 -4.96 -2.59 3.15
C GLY A 49 -4.90 -1.23 2.46
N TRP A 50 -5.28 -1.14 1.18
CA TRP A 50 -5.32 0.13 0.45
C TRP A 50 -6.40 1.08 0.97
N VAL A 51 -7.60 0.56 1.27
CA VAL A 51 -8.67 1.34 1.91
C VAL A 51 -8.23 1.84 3.29
N GLY A 52 -7.63 0.97 4.10
CA GLY A 52 -7.04 1.36 5.40
C GLY A 52 -5.96 2.42 5.25
N ALA A 53 -5.11 2.32 4.21
CA ALA A 53 -4.06 3.31 3.95
C ALA A 53 -4.65 4.67 3.57
N ALA A 54 -5.76 4.71 2.82
CA ALA A 54 -6.47 5.96 2.53
C ALA A 54 -6.97 6.65 3.81
N VAL A 55 -7.50 5.87 4.76
CA VAL A 55 -7.92 6.37 6.09
C VAL A 55 -6.71 6.87 6.89
N ALA A 56 -5.60 6.13 6.89
CA ALA A 56 -4.38 6.54 7.57
C ALA A 56 -3.79 7.85 7.00
N VAL A 57 -3.78 8.01 5.68
CA VAL A 57 -3.36 9.25 5.01
C VAL A 57 -4.28 10.40 5.38
N LEU A 58 -5.60 10.20 5.31
CA LEU A 58 -6.57 11.25 5.66
C LEU A 58 -6.39 11.73 7.11
N THR A 59 -6.34 10.79 8.05
CA THR A 59 -6.14 11.11 9.48
C THR A 59 -4.78 11.76 9.74
N GLY A 60 -3.72 11.34 9.03
CA GLY A 60 -2.39 11.95 9.11
C GLY A 60 -2.35 13.38 8.62
N LEU A 61 -2.99 13.68 7.47
CA LEU A 61 -3.08 15.05 6.93
C LEU A 61 -3.89 15.97 7.85
N LEU A 62 -4.95 15.46 8.47
CA LEU A 62 -5.71 16.21 9.48
C LEU A 62 -4.87 16.49 10.74
N ALA A 63 -4.09 15.51 11.20
CA ALA A 63 -3.17 15.67 12.34
C ALA A 63 -1.98 16.60 12.03
N GLN A 64 -1.62 16.75 10.75
CA GLN A 64 -0.58 17.67 10.29
C GLN A 64 -1.03 19.14 10.27
N ALA A 65 -2.33 19.39 10.02
CA ALA A 65 -2.87 20.74 9.82
C ALA A 65 -2.51 21.78 10.91
N PRO A 66 -2.47 21.44 12.22
CA PRO A 66 -2.12 22.41 13.26
C PRO A 66 -0.60 22.57 13.50
N LEU A 67 0.27 21.82 12.81
CA LEU A 67 1.71 21.86 13.05
C LEU A 67 2.35 23.14 12.49
N ALA A 68 3.37 23.64 13.18
CA ALA A 68 4.12 24.81 12.74
C ALA A 68 4.79 24.55 11.36
N PRO A 69 4.64 25.46 10.38
CA PRO A 69 5.17 25.27 9.02
C PRO A 69 6.70 25.14 8.94
N ASP A 70 7.41 25.77 9.88
CA ASP A 70 8.87 25.92 9.96
C ASP A 70 9.53 25.04 11.03
N ALA A 71 8.80 24.02 11.52
CA ALA A 71 9.31 23.11 12.52
C ALA A 71 10.58 22.35 12.06
N PRO A 72 11.52 22.05 12.98
CA PRO A 72 12.80 21.40 12.64
C PRO A 72 12.63 20.00 12.00
N TYR A 73 11.51 19.33 12.26
CA TYR A 73 11.18 18.01 11.69
C TYR A 73 10.49 18.06 10.32
N ARG A 74 10.32 19.24 9.70
CA ARG A 74 9.54 19.40 8.48
C ARG A 74 10.01 18.53 7.32
N GLY A 75 11.33 18.33 7.20
CA GLY A 75 11.92 17.45 6.19
C GLY A 75 11.48 15.98 6.36
N VAL A 76 11.58 15.46 7.58
CA VAL A 76 11.15 14.09 7.93
C VAL A 76 9.63 13.94 7.73
N LEU A 77 8.85 14.94 8.14
CA LEU A 77 7.40 14.97 7.95
C LEU A 77 7.01 14.92 6.47
N ASN A 78 7.70 15.68 5.61
CA ASN A 78 7.45 15.67 4.17
C ASN A 78 7.80 14.32 3.54
N TRP A 79 8.89 13.69 3.97
CA TRP A 79 9.23 12.33 3.52
C TRP A 79 8.18 11.31 3.96
N HIS A 80 7.74 11.34 5.22
CA HIS A 80 6.68 10.48 5.73
C HIS A 80 5.37 10.63 4.94
N ILE A 81 4.91 11.86 4.70
CA ILE A 81 3.71 12.15 3.90
C ILE A 81 3.92 11.69 2.45
N GLY A 82 5.06 12.03 1.86
CA GLY A 82 5.38 11.70 0.47
C GLY A 82 5.39 10.20 0.21
N THR A 83 6.01 9.41 1.09
CA THR A 83 6.02 7.95 0.98
C THR A 83 4.63 7.36 1.23
N GLY A 84 3.83 7.91 2.16
CA GLY A 84 2.44 7.51 2.37
C GLY A 84 1.55 7.74 1.13
N LEU A 85 1.68 8.89 0.48
CA LEU A 85 0.97 9.19 -0.77
C LEU A 85 1.47 8.31 -1.94
N ALA A 86 2.78 8.12 -2.06
CA ALA A 86 3.36 7.24 -3.08
C ALA A 86 2.86 5.78 -2.93
N GLN A 87 2.74 5.29 -1.69
CA GLN A 87 2.14 3.99 -1.39
C GLN A 87 0.69 3.91 -1.89
N LEU A 88 -0.12 4.93 -1.59
CA LEU A 88 -1.52 4.97 -2.01
C LEU A 88 -1.66 4.94 -3.54
N LEU A 89 -0.82 5.71 -4.24
CA LEU A 89 -0.80 5.74 -5.71
C LEU A 89 -0.32 4.42 -6.30
N LEU A 90 0.76 3.83 -5.78
CA LEU A 90 1.33 2.59 -6.30
C LEU A 90 0.36 1.41 -6.16
N TYR A 91 -0.18 1.20 -4.97
CA TYR A 91 -1.15 0.12 -4.74
C TYR A 91 -2.49 0.42 -5.42
N GLY A 92 -2.93 1.68 -5.47
CA GLY A 92 -4.12 2.08 -6.21
C GLY A 92 -4.00 1.78 -7.70
N PHE A 93 -2.82 2.03 -8.29
CA PHE A 93 -2.52 1.68 -9.66
C PHE A 93 -2.50 0.16 -9.87
N LEU A 94 -1.89 -0.62 -8.97
CA LEU A 94 -1.92 -2.08 -9.01
C LEU A 94 -3.35 -2.63 -9.01
N LEU A 95 -4.18 -2.16 -8.08
CA LEU A 95 -5.59 -2.56 -7.96
C LEU A 95 -6.39 -2.16 -9.21
N TYR A 96 -6.16 -0.94 -9.73
CA TYR A 96 -6.77 -0.48 -10.98
C TYR A 96 -6.39 -1.36 -12.16
N ARG A 97 -5.12 -1.76 -12.28
CA ARG A 97 -4.64 -2.69 -13.31
C ARG A 97 -5.26 -4.08 -13.15
N GLY A 98 -5.38 -4.59 -11.92
CA GLY A 98 -6.09 -5.83 -11.62
C GLY A 98 -7.55 -5.79 -12.06
N TRP A 99 -8.25 -4.71 -11.72
CA TRP A 99 -9.65 -4.49 -12.15
C TRP A 99 -9.80 -4.35 -13.66
N LEU A 100 -8.92 -3.61 -14.34
CA LEU A 100 -8.91 -3.55 -15.79
C LEU A 100 -8.65 -4.92 -16.42
N PHE A 101 -7.79 -5.74 -15.80
CA PHE A 101 -7.51 -7.08 -16.26
C PHE A 101 -8.76 -7.94 -16.21
N THR A 102 -9.56 -7.90 -15.15
CA THR A 102 -10.75 -8.75 -14.99
C THR A 102 -11.97 -8.28 -15.82
N ARG A 103 -11.95 -7.06 -16.38
CA ARG A 103 -13.03 -6.56 -17.23
C ARG A 103 -13.30 -7.43 -18.47
N GLY A 104 -14.58 -7.62 -18.80
CA GLY A 104 -15.02 -8.48 -19.90
C GLY A 104 -14.43 -8.15 -21.28
N LYS A 105 -14.17 -6.86 -21.58
CA LYS A 105 -13.48 -6.46 -22.82
C LYS A 105 -12.03 -6.95 -22.87
N ALA A 106 -11.31 -6.86 -21.76
CA ALA A 106 -9.92 -7.34 -21.66
C ALA A 106 -9.86 -8.87 -21.72
N ARG A 107 -10.84 -9.54 -21.10
CA ARG A 107 -11.00 -11.00 -21.18
C ARG A 107 -11.23 -11.49 -22.62
N LYS A 108 -12.09 -10.81 -23.39
CA LYS A 108 -12.31 -11.11 -24.82
C LYS A 108 -11.04 -10.94 -25.66
N ARG A 109 -10.25 -9.89 -25.41
CA ARG A 109 -8.97 -9.67 -26.10
C ARG A 109 -7.94 -10.76 -25.81
N ARG A 110 -7.84 -11.23 -24.56
CA ARG A 110 -6.92 -12.31 -24.19
C ARG A 110 -7.35 -13.68 -24.73
N ALA A 111 -8.67 -13.93 -24.79
CA ALA A 111 -9.20 -15.11 -25.46
C ALA A 111 -8.83 -15.16 -26.95
N ALA A 112 -8.77 -14.00 -27.62
CA ALA A 112 -8.33 -13.91 -29.01
C ALA A 112 -6.82 -14.17 -29.20
N THR A 113 -6.01 -14.04 -28.15
CA THR A 113 -4.55 -14.26 -28.18
C THR A 113 -4.12 -15.59 -27.54
N ASN A 114 -5.05 -16.53 -27.29
CA ASN A 114 -4.80 -17.79 -26.59
C ASN A 114 -4.04 -17.65 -25.25
N ASN A 115 -4.20 -16.52 -24.54
CA ASN A 115 -3.58 -16.35 -23.23
C ASN A 115 -4.47 -17.03 -22.16
N PRO A 116 -3.97 -18.07 -21.46
CA PRO A 116 -4.76 -18.81 -20.48
C PRO A 116 -4.94 -18.09 -19.14
N ALA A 117 -4.27 -16.95 -18.92
CA ALA A 117 -4.30 -16.23 -17.64
C ALA A 117 -5.73 -15.74 -17.30
N THR A 118 -6.25 -16.24 -16.18
CA THR A 118 -7.56 -15.86 -15.64
C THR A 118 -7.47 -14.67 -14.68
N ASP A 119 -6.31 -14.47 -14.06
CA ASP A 119 -5.98 -13.35 -13.16
C ASP A 119 -4.69 -12.65 -13.60
N LEU A 120 -4.52 -11.38 -13.22
CA LEU A 120 -3.31 -10.61 -13.50
C LEU A 120 -2.08 -11.25 -12.84
N LEU A 121 -2.23 -11.84 -11.66
CA LEU A 121 -1.17 -12.54 -10.93
C LEU A 121 -0.65 -13.79 -11.67
N ASP A 122 -1.43 -14.34 -12.60
CA ASP A 122 -1.05 -15.50 -13.41
C ASP A 122 -0.46 -15.10 -14.77
N ASP A 123 -0.53 -13.82 -15.14
CA ASP A 123 -0.09 -13.35 -16.45
C ASP A 123 1.43 -13.32 -16.53
N ARG A 124 2.00 -14.21 -17.35
CA ARG A 124 3.46 -14.32 -17.55
C ARG A 124 4.08 -13.03 -18.06
N GLY A 125 3.36 -12.26 -18.87
CA GLY A 125 3.82 -10.96 -19.40
C GLY A 125 3.89 -9.88 -18.33
N ALA A 126 2.98 -9.89 -17.36
CA ALA A 126 2.97 -8.95 -16.24
C ALA A 126 3.91 -9.33 -15.08
N ARG A 127 4.45 -10.56 -15.07
CA ARG A 127 5.18 -11.13 -13.93
C ARG A 127 6.28 -10.24 -13.36
N THR A 128 7.22 -9.80 -14.20
CA THR A 128 8.36 -8.97 -13.76
C THR A 128 7.87 -7.63 -13.21
N TRP A 129 6.91 -7.00 -13.88
CA TRP A 129 6.31 -5.75 -13.44
C TRP A 129 5.60 -5.90 -12.09
N LEU A 130 4.83 -6.98 -11.90
CA LEU A 130 4.18 -7.29 -10.61
C LEU A 130 5.19 -7.45 -9.48
N VAL A 131 6.27 -8.20 -9.70
CA VAL A 131 7.33 -8.37 -8.70
C VAL A 131 7.93 -7.02 -8.32
N VAL A 132 8.28 -6.19 -9.31
CA VAL A 132 8.82 -4.84 -9.06
C VAL A 132 7.84 -4.00 -8.26
N VAL A 133 6.57 -3.95 -8.64
CA VAL A 133 5.53 -3.18 -7.94
C VAL A 133 5.34 -3.65 -6.50
N LEU A 134 5.24 -4.97 -6.26
CA LEU A 134 5.02 -5.52 -4.91
C LEU A 134 6.21 -5.27 -3.99
N VAL A 135 7.44 -5.49 -4.48
CA VAL A 135 8.68 -5.25 -3.73
C VAL A 135 8.85 -3.75 -3.45
N THR A 136 8.59 -2.90 -4.44
CA THR A 136 8.66 -1.44 -4.27
C THR A 136 7.63 -0.97 -3.26
N GLY A 137 6.40 -1.51 -3.30
CA GLY A 137 5.36 -1.21 -2.31
C GLY A 137 5.78 -1.57 -0.89
N MET A 138 6.39 -2.75 -0.70
CA MET A 138 6.93 -3.16 0.60
C MET A 138 8.05 -2.22 1.08
N ALA A 139 8.97 -1.83 0.20
CA ALA A 139 10.05 -0.90 0.53
C ALA A 139 9.51 0.49 0.95
N ILE A 140 8.49 1.00 0.24
CA ILE A 140 7.83 2.27 0.59
C ILE A 140 7.12 2.18 1.94
N ILE A 141 6.48 1.04 2.28
CA ILE A 141 5.88 0.82 3.61
C ILE A 141 6.94 0.93 4.70
N VAL A 142 8.09 0.28 4.53
CA VAL A 142 9.21 0.33 5.49
C VAL A 142 9.72 1.77 5.64
N ALA A 143 9.93 2.48 4.53
CA ALA A 143 10.38 3.87 4.56
C ALA A 143 9.37 4.79 5.27
N THR A 144 8.07 4.62 5.00
CA THR A 144 7.01 5.40 5.65
C THR A 144 7.00 5.17 7.16
N GLY A 145 7.11 3.90 7.58
CA GLY A 145 7.21 3.52 8.99
C GLY A 145 8.46 4.07 9.67
N TRP A 146 9.61 4.06 8.98
CA TRP A 146 10.86 4.64 9.48
C TRP A 146 10.72 6.14 9.78
N TYR A 147 10.26 6.93 8.80
CA TYR A 147 10.06 8.37 9.02
C TYR A 147 8.97 8.65 10.06
N GLY A 148 7.93 7.83 10.13
CA GLY A 148 6.91 7.91 11.19
C GLY A 148 7.50 7.67 12.59
N GLY A 149 8.39 6.69 12.70
CA GLY A 149 9.14 6.41 13.92
C GLY A 149 10.02 7.59 14.33
N GLN A 150 10.76 8.21 13.40
CA GLN A 150 11.56 9.40 13.69
C GLN A 150 10.70 10.56 14.22
N LEU A 151 9.55 10.83 13.59
CA LEU A 151 8.63 11.89 14.05
C LEU A 151 8.19 11.67 15.50
N VAL A 152 7.92 10.43 15.90
CA VAL A 152 7.46 10.09 17.24
C VAL A 152 8.61 10.03 18.25
N TYR A 153 9.66 9.27 17.95
CA TYR A 153 10.72 8.95 18.91
C TYR A 153 11.82 10.02 19.01
N GLU A 154 12.11 10.74 17.92
CA GLU A 154 13.13 11.80 17.94
C GLU A 154 12.53 13.18 18.20
N PHE A 155 11.35 13.46 17.63
CA PHE A 155 10.75 14.80 17.66
C PHE A 155 9.49 14.93 18.52
N GLY A 156 8.95 13.82 19.07
CA GLY A 156 7.78 13.87 19.95
C GLY A 156 6.50 14.38 19.26
N VAL A 157 6.42 14.31 17.94
CA VAL A 157 5.28 14.83 17.16
C VAL A 157 4.03 14.03 17.49
N ASN A 158 2.99 14.71 17.97
CA ASN A 158 1.70 14.14 18.36
C ASN A 158 1.79 13.12 19.53
N VAL A 159 2.83 13.18 20.36
CA VAL A 159 3.02 12.27 21.51
C VAL A 159 2.79 12.94 22.86
N GLN A 160 2.94 14.27 22.96
CA GLN A 160 2.70 15.02 24.19
C GLN A 160 1.28 15.63 24.18
N LEU A 161 0.51 15.34 25.24
CA LEU A 161 -0.78 15.95 25.56
C LEU A 161 -0.58 17.26 26.33
#